data_AF-A0A2E7PEU7-F1
#
_entry.id   AF-A0A2E7PEU7-F1
#
_cell.length_a   1.000
_cell.length_b   1.000
_cell.length_c   1.000
_cell.angle_alpha   90.00
_cell.angle_beta   90.00
_cell.angle_gamma   90.00
#
_symmetry.space_group_name_H-M   'P 1'
#
loop_
_entity.id
_entity.type
_entity.pdbx_description
1 polymer ?
#
loop_
_entity_poly.entity_id
_entity_poly.type
_entity_poly.pdbx_seq_one_letter_code
_entity_poly.pdbx_strand_id
1 'polypeptide(L)'
;MRANSVLLVILILSSVQYSFVQESVAYRDGSDIRATSGIGCSNQTHSGGPFFADGSGGNDSWAGTTDCPTATIQAAVDLASEGSTIIVREGEYHETVSLDEENMTLRAAEGDRVILDGSESVTEDLGGTWVVHDSSPAEGTIWKADLSKDAWQLFVNYEEEMPARWPNANFSDGTALNDEEYWAHGSVDVGDYESNESATCDEGMAKYQSGSKYYCLNYLNGELEDDNSSYAGHSGLIE
;
A
#
# COMPACT_ATOMS: atom_id res chain seq x y z
N MET A 1 59.23 2.52 -3.39
CA MET A 1 58.38 3.64 -2.94
C MET A 1 57.04 3.05 -2.55
N ARG A 2 56.72 3.04 -1.26
CA ARG A 2 55.44 2.51 -0.74
C ARG A 2 54.46 3.69 -0.67
N ALA A 3 53.30 3.55 -1.29
CA ALA A 3 52.24 4.55 -1.22
C ALA A 3 51.58 4.46 0.17
N ASN A 4 51.63 5.55 0.92
CA ASN A 4 50.90 5.69 2.16
C ASN A 4 49.47 6.14 1.82
N SER A 5 48.48 5.27 2.02
CA SER A 5 47.07 5.64 1.94
C SER A 5 46.66 6.37 3.23
N VAL A 6 46.16 7.60 3.08
CA VAL A 6 45.58 8.38 4.18
C VAL A 6 44.07 8.10 4.20
N LEU A 7 43.61 7.43 5.24
CA LEU A 7 42.18 7.22 5.51
C LEU A 7 41.66 8.44 6.29
N LEU A 8 40.85 9.28 5.63
CA LEU A 8 40.19 10.42 6.26
C LEU A 8 38.83 9.93 6.84
N VAL A 9 38.77 9.73 8.16
CA VAL A 9 37.53 9.41 8.86
C VAL A 9 36.83 10.72 9.25
N ILE A 10 35.74 11.06 8.57
CA ILE A 10 34.88 12.19 8.96
C ILE A 10 33.88 11.67 9.99
N LEU A 11 34.13 12.01 11.26
CA LEU A 11 33.27 11.72 12.40
C LEU A 11 32.19 12.80 12.47
N ILE A 12 30.97 12.48 12.01
CA ILE A 12 29.81 13.38 12.12
C ILE A 12 29.25 13.24 13.55
N LEU A 13 29.71 14.10 14.45
CA LEU A 13 29.07 14.35 15.74
C LEU A 13 27.88 15.29 15.51
N SER A 14 26.68 14.75 15.38
CA SER A 14 25.46 15.55 15.47
C SER A 14 25.26 15.96 16.94
N SER A 15 25.47 17.26 17.19
CA SER A 15 25.24 17.87 18.50
C SER A 15 23.74 18.06 18.70
N VAL A 16 23.18 17.40 19.73
CA VAL A 16 21.86 17.72 20.25
C VAL A 16 21.95 19.08 20.95
N GLN A 17 21.31 20.09 20.40
CA GLN A 17 21.20 21.40 21.06
C GLN A 17 20.11 21.29 22.14
N TYR A 18 20.50 20.93 23.36
CA TYR A 18 19.66 21.12 24.55
C TYR A 18 19.78 22.59 24.98
N SER A 19 18.75 23.39 24.71
CA SER A 19 18.61 24.70 25.34
C SER A 19 18.01 24.53 26.72
N PHE A 20 18.86 24.59 27.75
CA PHE A 20 18.44 24.89 29.12
C PHE A 20 17.99 26.36 29.15
N VAL A 21 16.72 26.60 29.50
CA VAL A 21 16.27 27.94 29.91
C VAL A 21 16.09 27.92 31.42
N GLN A 22 16.94 28.71 32.08
CA GLN A 22 16.89 28.98 33.51
C GLN A 22 15.80 30.02 33.77
N GLU A 23 14.81 29.64 34.58
CA GLU A 23 13.71 30.52 35.00
C GLU A 23 14.27 31.66 35.88
N SER A 24 14.05 32.90 35.46
CA SER A 24 14.26 34.08 36.31
C SER A 24 12.91 34.76 36.53
N VAL A 25 12.39 34.63 37.75
CA VAL A 25 11.18 35.29 38.20
C VAL A 25 11.50 36.76 38.42
N ALA A 26 11.04 37.62 37.52
CA ALA A 26 10.98 39.07 37.72
C ALA A 26 9.50 39.50 37.74
N TYR A 27 8.97 39.66 38.95
CA TYR A 27 7.67 40.28 39.22
C TYR A 27 7.70 41.74 38.78
N ARG A 28 7.04 42.08 37.67
CA ARG A 28 6.70 43.45 37.29
C ARG A 28 5.26 43.49 36.80
N ASP A 29 4.45 44.11 37.63
CA ASP A 29 3.08 44.58 37.39
C ASP A 29 2.96 45.34 36.05
N GLY A 30 1.97 44.96 35.25
CA GLY A 30 1.75 45.52 33.91
C GLY A 30 1.06 44.52 32.98
N SER A 31 -0.27 44.48 33.06
CA SER A 31 -1.23 43.88 32.12
C SER A 31 -0.69 43.44 30.74
N ASP A 32 -0.37 42.16 30.59
CA ASP A 32 -0.55 41.41 29.34
C ASP A 32 -0.43 39.90 29.63
N ILE A 33 -1.47 39.37 30.27
CA ILE A 33 -1.71 37.93 30.31
C ILE A 33 -2.31 37.57 28.95
N ARG A 34 -1.49 37.12 28.00
CA ARG A 34 -2.03 36.33 26.87
C ARG A 34 -2.39 34.95 27.41
N ALA A 35 -3.50 34.91 28.13
CA ALA A 35 -4.20 33.70 28.48
C ALA A 35 -4.56 33.01 27.16
N THR A 36 -4.16 31.74 27.01
CA THR A 36 -4.69 30.85 25.98
C THR A 36 -6.12 30.47 26.38
N SER A 37 -6.99 31.47 26.42
CA SER A 37 -8.41 31.32 26.65
C SER A 37 -9.00 30.71 25.38
N GLY A 38 -9.52 29.48 25.51
CA GLY A 38 -10.13 28.63 24.50
C GLY A 38 -10.54 29.29 23.19
N ILE A 39 -9.95 28.80 22.09
CA ILE A 39 -10.59 28.90 20.79
C ILE A 39 -11.91 28.11 20.92
N GLY A 40 -13.02 28.84 20.98
CA GLY A 40 -14.35 28.25 21.04
C GLY A 40 -14.77 27.81 19.63
N CYS A 41 -14.39 26.59 19.24
CA CYS A 41 -14.71 26.06 17.90
C CYS A 41 -16.22 25.96 17.61
N SER A 42 -17.06 25.96 18.64
CA SER A 42 -18.52 25.90 18.52
C SER A 42 -19.18 27.14 17.89
N ASN A 43 -18.50 28.29 17.85
CA ASN A 43 -19.03 29.54 17.28
C ASN A 43 -18.11 30.14 16.21
N GLN A 44 -17.11 29.38 15.75
CA GLN A 44 -16.24 29.81 14.66
C GLN A 44 -16.99 29.73 13.33
N THR A 45 -16.81 30.76 12.51
CA THR A 45 -17.25 30.77 11.11
C THR A 45 -16.02 30.69 10.22
N HIS A 46 -16.08 29.91 9.15
CA HIS A 46 -15.02 29.88 8.15
C HIS A 46 -15.03 31.19 7.35
N SER A 47 -13.88 31.88 7.30
CA SER A 47 -13.74 33.21 6.68
C SER A 47 -13.09 33.18 5.29
N GLY A 48 -13.05 32.00 4.65
CA GLY A 48 -12.36 31.75 3.38
C GLY A 48 -10.97 31.13 3.56
N GLY A 49 -10.41 30.64 2.45
CA GLY A 49 -9.17 29.84 2.46
C GLY A 49 -9.46 28.33 2.41
N PRO A 50 -8.44 27.49 2.65
CA PRO A 50 -8.63 26.04 2.63
C PRO A 50 -9.45 25.54 3.82
N PHE A 51 -10.11 24.40 3.63
CA PHE A 51 -10.72 23.61 4.69
C PHE A 51 -9.71 22.60 5.23
N PHE A 52 -9.79 22.27 6.51
CA PHE A 52 -8.85 21.37 7.18
C PHE A 52 -9.57 20.18 7.80
N ALA A 53 -9.00 18.99 7.60
CA ALA A 53 -9.39 17.75 8.28
C ALA A 53 -8.21 17.22 9.10
N ASP A 54 -8.45 16.82 10.35
CA ASP A 54 -7.48 16.26 11.29
C ASP A 54 -8.15 15.17 12.13
N GLY A 55 -7.86 13.90 11.83
CA GLY A 55 -8.50 12.77 12.51
C GLY A 55 -8.12 12.65 13.99
N SER A 56 -7.02 13.26 14.43
CA SER A 56 -6.53 13.16 15.80
C SER A 56 -7.12 14.22 16.73
N GLY A 57 -7.45 15.40 16.19
CA GLY A 57 -7.84 16.57 16.97
C GLY A 57 -9.07 17.32 16.45
N GLY A 58 -9.67 16.89 15.34
CA GLY A 58 -10.80 17.54 14.70
C GLY A 58 -12.17 17.15 15.26
N ASN A 59 -13.20 17.83 14.78
CA ASN A 59 -14.60 17.50 15.04
C ASN A 59 -15.47 17.92 13.86
N ASP A 60 -16.33 17.03 13.37
CA ASP A 60 -17.16 17.29 12.18
C ASP A 60 -18.25 18.36 12.38
N SER A 61 -18.50 18.80 13.62
CA SER A 61 -19.34 19.95 13.91
C SER A 61 -18.58 21.29 13.84
N TRP A 62 -17.27 21.28 13.61
CA TRP A 62 -16.46 22.50 13.50
C TRP A 62 -16.43 23.03 12.07
N ALA A 63 -16.06 24.30 11.94
CA ALA A 63 -16.10 25.01 10.68
C ALA A 63 -14.99 24.62 9.68
N GLY A 64 -14.12 23.65 10.00
CA GLY A 64 -13.05 23.20 9.10
C GLY A 64 -11.93 24.23 8.91
N THR A 65 -11.64 25.06 9.93
CA THR A 65 -10.51 26.00 9.89
C THR A 65 -9.22 25.33 10.38
N THR A 66 -8.06 25.97 10.19
CA THR A 66 -6.77 25.47 10.73
C THR A 66 -6.84 25.19 12.23
N ASP A 67 -7.47 26.07 13.01
CA ASP A 67 -7.55 25.94 14.47
C ASP A 67 -8.71 25.06 14.94
N CYS A 68 -9.70 24.83 14.07
CA CYS A 68 -10.89 24.02 14.34
C CYS A 68 -11.20 23.13 13.11
N PRO A 69 -10.36 22.12 12.83
CA PRO A 69 -10.52 21.23 11.69
C PRO A 69 -11.69 20.25 11.88
N THR A 70 -12.22 19.71 10.79
CA THR A 70 -13.12 18.55 10.87
C THR A 70 -12.35 17.29 11.27
N ALA A 71 -13.04 16.28 11.80
CA ALA A 71 -12.41 15.00 12.12
C ALA A 71 -12.25 14.16 10.85
N THR A 72 -13.26 14.16 9.99
CA THR A 72 -13.29 13.43 8.72
C THR A 72 -12.95 14.34 7.54
N ILE A 73 -12.45 13.74 6.46
CA ILE A 73 -12.17 14.43 5.21
C ILE A 73 -13.48 14.81 4.53
N GLN A 74 -14.47 13.91 4.52
CA GLN A 74 -15.77 14.18 3.91
C GLN A 74 -16.46 15.39 4.57
N ALA A 75 -16.39 15.57 5.89
CA ALA A 75 -16.96 16.74 6.54
C ALA A 75 -16.29 18.06 6.09
N ALA A 76 -14.98 18.07 5.83
CA ALA A 76 -14.31 19.24 5.26
C ALA A 76 -14.74 19.50 3.81
N VAL A 77 -14.96 18.43 3.04
CA VAL A 77 -15.46 18.50 1.66
C VAL A 77 -16.89 19.05 1.62
N ASP A 78 -17.77 18.60 2.50
CA ASP A 78 -19.18 19.04 2.58
C ASP A 78 -19.34 20.51 2.95
N LEU A 79 -18.36 21.09 3.66
CA LEU A 79 -18.31 22.52 3.98
C LEU A 79 -17.79 23.37 2.81
N ALA A 80 -17.07 22.74 1.88
CA ALA A 80 -16.39 23.40 0.80
C ALA A 80 -17.30 23.63 -0.41
N SER A 81 -16.98 24.65 -1.20
CA SER A 81 -17.66 24.92 -2.48
C SER A 81 -16.73 24.64 -3.66
N GLU A 82 -17.25 24.76 -4.88
CA GLU A 82 -16.47 24.74 -6.13
C GLU A 82 -15.13 25.49 -6.02
N GLY A 83 -14.06 24.87 -6.51
CA GLY A 83 -12.71 25.46 -6.52
C GLY A 83 -11.98 25.47 -5.16
N SER A 84 -12.60 24.96 -4.09
CA SER A 84 -11.99 24.96 -2.76
C SER A 84 -10.83 23.97 -2.63
N THR A 85 -9.96 24.23 -1.65
CA THR A 85 -8.88 23.31 -1.27
C THR A 85 -9.16 22.71 0.10
N ILE A 86 -9.04 21.39 0.21
CA ILE A 86 -9.09 20.63 1.45
C ILE A 86 -7.65 20.18 1.77
N ILE A 87 -7.19 20.52 2.97
CA ILE A 87 -5.88 20.17 3.50
C ILE A 87 -6.08 19.14 4.61
N VAL A 88 -5.52 17.96 4.42
CA VAL A 88 -5.63 16.84 5.36
C VAL A 88 -4.36 16.73 6.19
N ARG A 89 -4.51 16.64 7.51
CA ARG A 89 -3.40 16.47 8.46
C ARG A 89 -2.98 15.01 8.54
N GLU A 90 -1.79 14.77 9.08
CA GLU A 90 -1.23 13.42 9.27
C GLU A 90 -2.25 12.48 9.91
N GLY A 91 -2.41 11.30 9.30
CA GLY A 91 -3.37 10.33 9.79
C GLY A 91 -3.71 9.25 8.77
N GLU A 92 -4.42 8.25 9.28
CA GLU A 92 -5.06 7.21 8.50
C GLU A 92 -6.58 7.42 8.58
N TYR A 93 -7.21 7.47 7.42
CA TYR A 93 -8.61 7.83 7.27
C TYR A 93 -9.32 6.67 6.58
N HIS A 94 -10.08 5.91 7.37
CA HIS A 94 -10.97 4.86 6.88
C HIS A 94 -12.36 5.45 6.63
N GLU A 95 -12.54 6.06 5.46
CA GLU A 95 -13.78 6.72 5.04
C GLU A 95 -13.92 6.74 3.52
N THR A 96 -15.13 6.99 3.03
CA THR A 96 -15.39 7.30 1.62
C THR A 96 -15.39 8.80 1.42
N VAL A 97 -14.56 9.29 0.50
CA VAL A 97 -14.48 10.71 0.15
C VAL A 97 -14.99 10.93 -1.28
N SER A 98 -16.01 11.76 -1.44
CA SER A 98 -16.60 12.15 -2.73
C SER A 98 -16.39 13.65 -2.96
N LEU A 99 -15.63 14.01 -4.00
CA LEU A 99 -15.44 15.39 -4.43
C LEU A 99 -16.48 15.75 -5.49
N ASP A 100 -17.64 16.20 -5.05
CA ASP A 100 -18.82 16.37 -5.91
C ASP A 100 -18.86 17.72 -6.67
N GLU A 101 -18.04 18.70 -6.26
CA GLU A 101 -17.96 20.02 -6.90
C GLU A 101 -16.77 20.12 -7.87
N GLU A 102 -16.88 20.98 -8.88
CA GLU A 102 -15.81 21.17 -9.86
C GLU A 102 -14.56 21.84 -9.23
N ASN A 103 -13.39 21.53 -9.80
CA ASN A 103 -12.11 22.16 -9.47
C ASN A 103 -11.68 22.09 -7.98
N MET A 104 -12.23 21.16 -7.20
CA MET A 104 -11.78 20.93 -5.83
C MET A 104 -10.36 20.35 -5.80
N THR A 105 -9.59 20.73 -4.79
CA THR A 105 -8.25 20.19 -4.53
C THR A 105 -8.24 19.50 -3.18
N LEU A 106 -7.99 18.20 -3.15
CA LEU A 106 -7.69 17.45 -1.92
C LEU A 106 -6.18 17.22 -1.86
N ARG A 107 -5.53 17.61 -0.76
CA ARG A 107 -4.10 17.36 -0.56
C ARG A 107 -3.74 17.18 0.90
N ALA A 108 -2.63 16.49 1.15
CA ALA A 108 -1.99 16.49 2.45
C ALA A 108 -1.46 17.89 2.82
N ALA A 109 -1.41 18.17 4.12
CA ALA A 109 -0.61 19.26 4.67
C ALA A 109 0.88 19.04 4.38
N GLU A 110 1.64 20.12 4.34
CA GLU A 110 3.06 20.05 4.02
C GLU A 110 3.81 19.25 5.08
N GLY A 111 4.48 18.18 4.67
CA GLY A 111 5.24 17.28 5.55
C GLY A 111 4.42 16.20 6.24
N ASP A 112 3.09 16.24 6.13
CA ASP A 112 2.20 15.25 6.76
C ASP A 112 2.04 14.01 5.86
N ARG A 113 2.04 12.81 6.47
CA ARG A 113 1.71 11.56 5.79
C ARG A 113 0.24 11.24 6.00
N VAL A 114 -0.52 11.23 4.91
CA VAL A 114 -1.96 10.93 4.91
C VAL A 114 -2.20 9.64 4.16
N ILE A 115 -2.94 8.72 4.78
CA ILE A 115 -3.40 7.47 4.17
C ILE A 115 -4.92 7.50 4.09
N LEU A 116 -5.47 7.27 2.90
CA LEU A 116 -6.87 6.87 2.75
C LEU A 116 -6.87 5.34 2.79
N ASP A 117 -7.42 4.77 3.85
CA ASP A 117 -7.43 3.32 4.05
C ASP A 117 -8.77 2.73 3.62
N GLY A 118 -8.74 1.98 2.52
CA GLY A 118 -9.88 1.20 2.04
C GLY A 118 -9.86 -0.26 2.47
N SER A 119 -8.94 -0.67 3.34
CA SER A 119 -8.84 -2.03 3.84
C SER A 119 -9.98 -2.34 4.81
N GLU A 120 -10.41 -3.59 4.84
CA GLU A 120 -11.37 -4.08 5.82
C GLU A 120 -10.66 -5.04 6.78
N SER A 121 -10.79 -4.75 8.07
CA SER A 121 -10.23 -5.58 9.13
C SER A 121 -10.81 -6.99 9.08
N VAL A 122 -9.92 -7.98 9.05
CA VAL A 122 -10.31 -9.39 9.06
C VAL A 122 -11.23 -9.69 10.26
N THR A 123 -10.94 -9.13 11.43
CA THR A 123 -11.69 -9.42 12.65
C THR A 123 -12.87 -8.49 12.88
N GLU A 124 -12.73 -7.20 12.58
CA GLU A 124 -13.74 -6.19 12.94
C GLU A 124 -14.80 -6.04 11.85
N ASP A 125 -14.39 -5.91 10.59
CA ASP A 125 -15.30 -5.64 9.47
C ASP A 125 -15.79 -6.93 8.81
N LEU A 126 -14.89 -7.91 8.66
CA LEU A 126 -15.19 -9.17 7.96
C LEU A 126 -15.65 -10.28 8.91
N GLY A 127 -15.69 -10.03 10.22
CA GLY A 127 -16.16 -10.97 11.25
C GLY A 127 -15.32 -12.25 11.39
N GLY A 128 -14.13 -12.26 10.80
CA GLY A 128 -13.21 -13.38 10.82
C GLY A 128 -12.61 -13.62 12.19
N THR A 129 -12.30 -14.87 12.48
CA THR A 129 -11.55 -15.26 13.68
C THR A 129 -10.40 -16.15 13.24
N TRP A 130 -9.18 -15.71 13.49
CA TRP A 130 -7.98 -16.49 13.21
C TRP A 130 -7.90 -17.70 14.13
N VAL A 131 -7.85 -18.88 13.52
CA VAL A 131 -7.63 -20.16 14.20
C VAL A 131 -6.46 -20.89 13.55
N VAL A 132 -5.73 -21.65 14.37
CA VAL A 132 -4.67 -22.53 13.86
C VAL A 132 -5.33 -23.61 12.99
N HIS A 133 -4.94 -23.67 11.72
CA HIS A 133 -5.35 -24.72 10.81
C HIS A 133 -4.39 -25.91 10.88
N ASP A 134 -3.09 -25.63 10.77
CA ASP A 134 -2.04 -26.63 10.88
C ASP A 134 -0.77 -26.00 11.44
N SER A 135 -0.09 -26.71 12.34
CA SER A 135 1.20 -26.31 12.93
C SER A 135 2.27 -27.40 12.78
N SER A 136 1.99 -28.41 11.96
CA SER A 136 2.91 -29.49 11.63
C SER A 136 4.03 -29.12 10.66
N PRO A 137 3.88 -28.15 9.72
CA PRO A 137 4.98 -27.75 8.84
C PRO A 137 6.16 -27.13 9.59
N ALA A 138 7.37 -27.38 9.11
CA ALA A 138 8.59 -26.82 9.71
C ALA A 138 8.74 -25.32 9.38
N GLU A 139 8.11 -24.88 8.30
CA GLU A 139 8.16 -23.53 7.75
C GLU A 139 7.30 -22.55 8.54
N GLY A 140 6.30 -23.03 9.30
CA GLY A 140 5.45 -22.18 10.12
C GLY A 140 4.07 -22.75 10.41
N THR A 141 3.27 -21.94 11.10
CA THR A 141 1.86 -22.25 11.39
C THR A 141 0.97 -21.69 10.28
N ILE A 142 0.10 -22.54 9.75
CA ILE A 142 -0.97 -22.16 8.82
C ILE A 142 -2.17 -21.72 9.66
N TRP A 143 -2.61 -20.49 9.42
CA TRP A 143 -3.79 -19.90 10.04
C TRP A 143 -4.96 -19.88 9.07
N LYS A 144 -6.17 -19.91 9.61
CA LYS A 144 -7.42 -19.80 8.85
C LYS A 144 -8.36 -18.82 9.52
N ALA A 145 -9.11 -18.05 8.73
CA ALA A 145 -10.29 -17.31 9.15
C ALA A 145 -11.40 -17.51 8.11
N ASP A 146 -12.65 -17.64 8.56
CA ASP A 146 -13.82 -17.59 7.67
C ASP A 146 -14.29 -16.12 7.61
N LEU A 147 -14.49 -15.59 6.39
CA LEU A 147 -14.84 -14.19 6.16
C LEU A 147 -16.31 -14.03 5.73
N SER A 148 -16.90 -12.86 6.00
CA SER A 148 -18.28 -12.53 5.58
C SER A 148 -18.45 -12.37 4.07
N LYS A 149 -17.35 -12.22 3.33
CA LYS A 149 -17.29 -12.11 1.86
C LYS A 149 -15.94 -12.59 1.33
N ASP A 150 -15.87 -12.78 0.01
CA ASP A 150 -14.63 -13.14 -0.67
C ASP A 150 -13.60 -12.00 -0.61
N ALA A 151 -12.33 -12.34 -0.46
CA ALA A 151 -11.20 -11.42 -0.48
C ALA A 151 -10.13 -11.95 -1.43
N TRP A 152 -9.46 -11.04 -2.17
CA TRP A 152 -8.42 -11.38 -3.15
C TRP A 152 -7.05 -10.77 -2.84
N GLN A 153 -6.95 -9.97 -1.76
CA GLN A 153 -5.72 -9.39 -1.25
C GLN A 153 -5.71 -9.49 0.28
N LEU A 154 -4.53 -9.70 0.86
CA LEU A 154 -4.32 -9.73 2.30
C LEU A 154 -3.14 -8.82 2.62
N PHE A 155 -3.29 -7.97 3.63
CA PHE A 155 -2.22 -7.12 4.13
C PHE A 155 -1.93 -7.45 5.59
N VAL A 156 -0.66 -7.54 5.94
CA VAL A 156 -0.19 -7.69 7.32
C VAL A 156 0.80 -6.56 7.59
N ASN A 157 0.51 -5.71 8.58
CA ASN A 157 1.32 -4.53 8.91
C ASN A 157 1.64 -3.62 7.70
N TYR A 158 0.64 -3.37 6.84
CA TYR A 158 0.76 -2.60 5.59
C TYR A 158 1.65 -3.24 4.50
N GLU A 159 2.01 -4.52 4.64
CA GLU A 159 2.68 -5.29 3.60
C GLU A 159 1.70 -6.26 2.94
N GLU A 160 1.64 -6.23 1.60
CA GLU A 160 0.79 -7.14 0.82
C GLU A 160 1.39 -8.54 0.85
N GLU A 161 0.59 -9.51 1.29
CA GLU A 161 0.96 -10.91 1.31
C GLU A 161 0.79 -11.53 -0.09
N MET A 162 1.67 -12.47 -0.43
CA MET A 162 1.60 -13.18 -1.70
C MET A 162 0.46 -14.20 -1.69
N PRO A 163 -0.51 -14.11 -2.63
CA PRO A 163 -1.45 -15.21 -2.84
C PRO A 163 -0.69 -16.49 -3.17
N ALA A 164 -1.10 -17.61 -2.57
CA ALA A 164 -0.44 -18.90 -2.79
C ALA A 164 -0.30 -19.21 -4.30
N ARG A 165 0.94 -19.41 -4.75
CA ARG A 165 1.30 -19.58 -6.16
C ARG A 165 2.56 -20.43 -6.31
N TRP A 166 2.81 -20.84 -7.55
CA TRP A 166 4.10 -21.36 -7.99
C TRP A 166 4.55 -20.65 -9.27
N PRO A 167 5.86 -20.38 -9.46
CA PRO A 167 6.94 -20.44 -8.47
C PRO A 167 6.68 -19.51 -7.28
N ASN A 168 7.31 -19.82 -6.14
CA ASN A 168 7.28 -18.94 -4.97
C ASN A 168 7.83 -17.57 -5.35
N ALA A 169 7.11 -16.51 -5.00
CA ALA A 169 7.53 -15.14 -5.22
C ALA A 169 7.01 -14.25 -4.09
N ASN A 170 7.48 -13.01 -4.02
CA ASN A 170 7.05 -12.03 -3.02
C ASN A 170 6.99 -10.63 -3.64
N PHE A 171 6.05 -9.80 -3.18
CA PHE A 171 6.00 -8.39 -3.55
C PHE A 171 7.07 -7.58 -2.82
N SER A 172 7.43 -7.98 -1.59
CA SER A 172 8.39 -7.27 -0.74
C SER A 172 9.81 -7.22 -1.29
N ASP A 173 10.21 -8.23 -2.08
CA ASP A 173 11.52 -8.32 -2.72
C ASP A 173 11.47 -8.14 -4.25
N GLY A 174 10.29 -7.85 -4.79
CA GLY A 174 10.05 -7.64 -6.21
C GLY A 174 10.10 -8.89 -7.09
N THR A 175 10.31 -10.09 -6.52
CA THR A 175 10.34 -11.35 -7.28
C THR A 175 9.00 -11.64 -7.95
N ALA A 176 7.89 -11.16 -7.38
CA ALA A 176 6.57 -11.24 -8.01
C ALA A 176 6.50 -10.57 -9.39
N LEU A 177 7.36 -9.57 -9.64
CA LEU A 177 7.43 -8.80 -10.88
C LEU A 177 8.54 -9.30 -11.81
N ASN A 178 9.32 -10.30 -11.39
CA ASN A 178 10.37 -10.90 -12.20
C ASN A 178 9.81 -12.09 -12.98
N ASP A 179 9.39 -11.82 -14.21
CA ASP A 179 8.80 -12.80 -15.11
C ASP A 179 9.81 -13.73 -15.78
N GLU A 180 11.11 -13.53 -15.60
CA GLU A 180 12.16 -14.38 -16.18
C GLU A 180 12.52 -15.60 -15.32
N GLU A 181 12.26 -15.54 -14.01
CA GLU A 181 12.69 -16.59 -13.07
C GLU A 181 11.59 -17.02 -12.10
N TYR A 182 10.65 -16.14 -11.78
CA TYR A 182 9.67 -16.37 -10.73
C TYR A 182 8.25 -16.55 -11.27
N TRP A 183 8.06 -16.51 -12.59
CA TRP A 183 6.81 -16.84 -13.24
C TRP A 183 6.84 -18.27 -13.76
N ALA A 184 5.68 -18.91 -13.81
CA ALA A 184 5.58 -20.22 -14.42
C ALA A 184 5.94 -20.09 -15.90
N HIS A 185 7.06 -20.70 -16.29
CA HIS A 185 7.48 -20.81 -17.68
C HIS A 185 6.96 -22.13 -18.23
N GLY A 186 6.31 -22.06 -19.38
CA GLY A 186 5.98 -23.24 -20.15
C GLY A 186 6.99 -23.43 -21.26
N SER A 187 7.53 -24.62 -21.38
CA SER A 187 8.12 -25.10 -22.62
C SER A 187 7.00 -25.56 -23.56
N VAL A 188 7.22 -25.34 -24.84
CA VAL A 188 6.49 -25.99 -25.94
C VAL A 188 7.15 -27.36 -26.08
N ASP A 189 6.64 -28.38 -25.38
CA ASP A 189 7.30 -29.69 -25.25
C ASP A 189 6.87 -30.73 -26.30
N VAL A 190 7.56 -31.88 -26.25
CA VAL A 190 7.65 -32.93 -27.29
C VAL A 190 6.33 -33.26 -28.00
N GLY A 191 6.15 -32.70 -29.19
CA GLY A 191 4.96 -32.91 -30.03
C GLY A 191 4.52 -31.64 -30.73
N ASP A 192 4.90 -30.50 -30.19
CA ASP A 192 4.66 -29.20 -30.79
C ASP A 192 5.65 -28.91 -31.92
N TYR A 193 5.17 -28.29 -33.00
CA TYR A 193 6.01 -28.01 -34.17
C TYR A 193 5.64 -26.71 -34.86
N GLU A 194 6.66 -26.08 -35.47
CA GLU A 194 6.45 -24.98 -36.41
C GLU A 194 5.69 -25.52 -37.63
N SER A 195 4.59 -24.87 -37.95
CA SER A 195 3.68 -25.18 -39.04
C SER A 195 3.56 -23.96 -39.96
N ASN A 196 2.60 -23.98 -40.87
CA ASN A 196 2.28 -22.85 -41.74
C ASN A 196 0.79 -22.49 -41.64
N GLU A 197 0.45 -21.37 -42.27
CA GLU A 197 -0.91 -20.82 -42.26
C GLU A 197 -1.97 -21.85 -42.69
N SER A 198 -1.63 -22.72 -43.65
CA SER A 198 -2.57 -23.62 -44.32
C SER A 198 -2.62 -25.04 -43.75
N ALA A 199 -1.60 -25.47 -42.99
CA ALA A 199 -1.52 -26.84 -42.48
C ALA A 199 -2.37 -27.05 -41.22
N THR A 200 -3.21 -28.08 -41.19
CA THR A 200 -4.01 -28.42 -40.00
C THR A 200 -3.12 -29.05 -38.93
N CYS A 201 -3.35 -28.72 -37.66
CA CYS A 201 -2.66 -29.36 -36.53
C CYS A 201 -3.22 -30.76 -36.27
N ASP A 202 -2.45 -31.58 -35.56
CA ASP A 202 -2.89 -32.91 -35.12
C ASP A 202 -4.09 -32.81 -34.16
N GLU A 203 -4.88 -33.88 -34.07
CA GLU A 203 -6.12 -33.91 -33.27
C GLU A 203 -5.84 -33.60 -31.80
N GLY A 204 -6.53 -32.58 -31.25
CA GLY A 204 -6.32 -32.09 -29.87
C GLY A 204 -5.41 -30.87 -29.75
N MET A 205 -4.68 -30.50 -30.81
CA MET A 205 -3.79 -29.33 -30.81
C MET A 205 -4.47 -28.05 -31.32
N ALA A 206 -4.01 -26.90 -30.84
CA ALA A 206 -4.43 -25.58 -31.31
C ALA A 206 -3.35 -24.89 -32.14
N LYS A 207 -3.75 -24.17 -33.20
CA LYS A 207 -2.84 -23.38 -34.02
C LYS A 207 -2.63 -22.00 -33.40
N TYR A 208 -1.36 -21.61 -33.20
CA TYR A 208 -0.96 -20.31 -32.70
C TYR A 208 -0.05 -19.58 -33.70
N GLN A 209 -0.20 -18.26 -33.82
CA GLN A 209 0.64 -17.44 -34.70
C GLN A 209 1.50 -16.49 -33.86
N SER A 210 2.82 -16.55 -34.06
CA SER A 210 3.78 -15.60 -33.49
C SER A 210 4.55 -14.93 -34.61
N GLY A 211 4.22 -13.66 -34.89
CA GLY A 211 4.75 -12.94 -36.04
C GLY A 211 4.37 -13.61 -37.38
N SER A 212 5.37 -13.95 -38.19
CA SER A 212 5.18 -14.64 -39.48
C SER A 212 5.22 -16.16 -39.40
N LYS A 213 5.34 -16.73 -38.19
CA LYS A 213 5.44 -18.17 -37.95
C LYS A 213 4.16 -18.70 -37.33
N TYR A 214 3.83 -19.95 -37.67
CA TYR A 214 2.71 -20.67 -37.10
C TYR A 214 3.21 -21.86 -36.30
N TYR A 215 2.50 -22.22 -35.24
CA TYR A 215 2.85 -23.31 -34.34
C TYR A 215 1.60 -24.15 -34.08
N CYS A 216 1.76 -25.47 -34.04
CA CYS A 216 0.76 -26.37 -33.50
C CYS A 216 1.17 -26.72 -32.07
N LEU A 217 0.31 -26.39 -31.11
CA LEU A 217 0.57 -26.50 -29.68
C LEU A 217 -0.46 -27.42 -29.03
N ASN A 218 0.01 -28.42 -28.28
CA ASN A 218 -0.83 -29.29 -27.48
C ASN A 218 -1.08 -28.65 -26.11
N TYR A 219 -2.13 -27.84 -26.01
CA TYR A 219 -2.62 -27.39 -24.72
C TYR A 219 -3.38 -28.52 -24.05
N LEU A 220 -2.70 -29.38 -23.30
CA LEU A 220 -3.37 -30.27 -22.35
C LEU A 220 -4.10 -29.39 -21.32
N ASN A 221 -5.40 -29.18 -21.50
CA ASN A 221 -6.30 -28.48 -20.57
C ASN A 221 -5.85 -27.10 -20.05
N GLY A 222 -4.91 -26.42 -20.72
CA GLY A 222 -4.39 -25.11 -20.29
C GLY A 222 -3.31 -25.19 -19.21
N GLU A 223 -2.74 -26.37 -18.96
CA GLU A 223 -1.56 -26.53 -18.11
C GLU A 223 -0.30 -26.50 -18.99
N LEU A 224 0.64 -25.62 -18.64
CA LEU A 224 1.98 -25.64 -19.20
C LEU A 224 2.65 -26.91 -18.66
N GLU A 225 3.19 -27.76 -19.54
CA GLU A 225 4.02 -28.86 -19.07
C GLU A 225 5.27 -28.29 -18.41
N ASP A 226 5.51 -28.68 -17.15
CA ASP A 226 6.68 -28.31 -16.40
C ASP A 226 7.88 -29.09 -16.92
N ASP A 227 8.79 -28.41 -17.62
CA ASP A 227 10.08 -28.98 -17.98
C ASP A 227 10.91 -29.17 -16.70
N ASN A 228 10.89 -30.41 -16.20
CA ASN A 228 11.69 -30.90 -15.08
C ASN A 228 13.22 -30.71 -15.28
N SER A 229 13.69 -30.22 -16.42
CA SER A 229 15.09 -29.87 -16.69
C SER A 229 15.46 -28.44 -16.29
N SER A 230 14.49 -27.57 -16.03
CA SER A 230 14.72 -26.14 -15.76
C SER A 230 15.19 -25.84 -14.33
N TYR A 231 14.96 -26.72 -13.35
CA TYR A 231 15.52 -26.58 -12.00
C TYR A 231 15.70 -27.93 -11.28
N ALA A 232 16.92 -28.22 -10.79
CA ALA A 232 17.28 -29.49 -10.15
C ALA A 232 16.61 -29.77 -8.78
N GLY A 233 15.70 -28.91 -8.35
CA GLY A 233 14.93 -29.04 -7.09
C GLY A 233 13.51 -29.58 -7.27
N HIS A 234 13.12 -29.96 -8.49
CA HIS A 234 11.75 -30.42 -8.77
C HIS A 234 11.64 -31.96 -8.82
N SER A 235 10.63 -32.48 -8.11
CA SER A 235 9.79 -33.55 -8.62
C SER A 235 8.44 -32.89 -8.85
N GLY A 236 7.88 -33.03 -10.05
CA GLY A 236 6.52 -32.64 -10.50
C GLY A 236 5.49 -32.30 -9.42
N LEU A 237 4.40 -31.62 -9.81
CA LEU A 237 3.11 -31.92 -9.18
C LEU A 237 2.84 -33.42 -9.40
N ILE A 238 3.28 -34.24 -8.47
CA ILE A 238 3.05 -35.68 -8.45
C ILE A 238 1.54 -35.83 -8.25
N GLU A 239 0.90 -36.57 -9.15
CA GLU A 239 -0.50 -37.01 -9.07
C GLU A 239 -0.95 -37.42 -7.66
#